data_AF-K3VE72-F1
#
_entry.id   AF-K3VE72-F1
#
_cell.length_a   1.000
_cell.length_b   1.000
_cell.length_c   1.000
_cell.angle_alpha   90.00
_cell.angle_beta   90.00
_cell.angle_gamma   90.00
#
_symmetry.space_group_name_H-M   'P 1'
#
loop_
_entity.id
_entity.type
_entity.pdbx_description
1 polymer ?
#
loop_
_entity_poly.entity_id
_entity_poly.type
_entity_poly.pdbx_seq_one_letter_code
_entity_poly.pdbx_strand_id
1 'polypeptide(L)'
;MPTSRGTFAHNDGNKFISTFFIDGSPLVCLGQFTPEIQPFNTNNVTITYHSPNDMASNHQFNGHIGPSDIELTFVNGVTVKGSLNEPIVSGHGSGSGQHVNGTGMWMRH
;
A
#
# COMPACT_ATOMS: atom_id res chain seq x y z
N MET A 1 -7.42 6.05 -16.20
CA MET A 1 -6.56 6.16 -15.00
C MET A 1 -5.25 5.46 -15.32
N PRO A 2 -4.10 6.14 -15.25
CA PRO A 2 -2.81 5.49 -15.46
C PRO A 2 -2.52 4.50 -14.33
N THR A 3 -1.74 3.47 -14.66
CA THR A 3 -1.32 2.43 -13.71
C THR A 3 0.19 2.24 -13.77
N SER A 4 0.83 1.99 -12.62
CA SER A 4 2.25 1.61 -12.58
C SER A 4 2.51 0.50 -11.58
N ARG A 5 3.54 -0.31 -11.85
CA ARG A 5 3.97 -1.38 -10.94
C ARG A 5 5.01 -0.88 -9.95
N GLY A 6 5.07 -1.53 -8.80
CA GLY A 6 5.96 -1.15 -7.73
C GLY A 6 6.20 -2.25 -6.71
N THR A 7 6.85 -1.85 -5.63
CA THR A 7 7.11 -2.68 -4.45
C THR A 7 6.37 -2.13 -3.24
N PHE A 8 5.99 -3.01 -2.33
CA PHE A 8 5.38 -2.68 -1.06
C PHE A 8 6.08 -3.50 0.03
N ALA A 9 6.53 -2.84 1.08
CA ALA A 9 7.20 -3.49 2.19
C ALA A 9 6.69 -2.91 3.51
N HIS A 10 6.35 -3.80 4.42
CA HIS A 10 5.98 -3.52 5.80
C HIS A 10 6.91 -4.36 6.67
N ASN A 11 7.96 -3.73 7.21
CA ASN A 11 9.15 -4.42 7.75
C ASN A 11 9.28 -4.27 9.28
N ASP A 12 8.16 -4.23 10.02
CA ASP A 12 8.06 -4.03 11.49
C ASP A 12 7.74 -2.58 11.92
N GLY A 13 7.00 -2.43 13.03
CA GLY A 13 6.68 -1.15 13.67
C GLY A 13 5.61 -0.31 12.97
N ASN A 14 4.46 -0.91 12.61
CA ASN A 14 3.31 -0.30 11.93
C ASN A 14 3.56 0.46 10.63
N LYS A 15 4.81 0.66 10.22
CA LYS A 15 5.17 1.49 9.08
C LYS A 15 5.28 0.67 7.82
N PHE A 16 4.81 1.24 6.71
CA PHE A 16 5.04 0.68 5.39
C PHE A 16 5.77 1.67 4.51
N ILE A 17 6.51 1.13 3.55
CA ILE A 17 7.09 1.84 2.43
C ILE A 17 6.59 1.19 1.14
N SER A 18 6.15 2.01 0.21
CA SER A 18 5.84 1.56 -1.15
C SER A 18 6.55 2.43 -2.17
N THR A 19 6.97 1.84 -3.28
CA THR A 19 7.74 2.52 -4.31
C THR A 19 7.19 2.12 -5.67
N PHE A 20 6.76 3.11 -6.45
CA PHE A 20 6.21 2.94 -7.79
C PHE A 20 7.01 3.77 -8.78
N PHE A 21 7.06 3.36 -10.05
CA PHE A 21 7.79 4.09 -11.09
C PHE A 21 6.79 4.81 -12.02
N ILE A 22 6.65 6.12 -11.89
CA ILE A 22 5.74 6.91 -12.73
C ILE A 22 6.59 7.74 -13.69
N ASP A 23 6.39 7.55 -14.99
CA ASP A 23 7.13 8.26 -16.05
C ASP A 23 8.67 8.16 -15.90
N GLY A 24 9.17 7.05 -15.34
CA GLY A 24 10.59 6.82 -15.09
C GLY A 24 11.13 7.39 -13.77
N SER A 25 10.33 8.14 -13.02
CA SER A 25 10.70 8.67 -11.69
C SER A 25 10.15 7.80 -10.57
N PRO A 26 10.94 7.51 -9.51
CA PRO A 26 10.46 6.80 -8.35
C PRO A 26 9.53 7.70 -7.52
N LEU A 27 8.35 7.17 -7.23
CA LEU A 27 7.39 7.72 -6.31
C LEU A 27 7.36 6.82 -5.07
N VAL A 28 7.68 7.39 -3.92
CA VAL A 28 7.70 6.69 -2.64
C VAL A 28 6.48 7.12 -1.81
N CYS A 29 5.80 6.16 -1.19
CA CYS A 29 4.82 6.43 -0.15
C CYS A 29 5.25 5.80 1.16
N LEU A 30 5.32 6.63 2.20
CA LEU A 30 5.56 6.22 3.57
C LEU A 30 4.29 6.40 4.37
N GLY A 31 3.86 5.38 5.09
CA GLY A 31 2.71 5.51 5.95
C GLY A 31 2.76 4.52 7.10
N GLN A 32 1.66 4.47 7.84
CA GLN A 32 1.49 3.51 8.91
C GLN A 32 0.11 2.89 8.88
N PHE A 33 0.02 1.60 9.24
CA PHE A 33 -1.23 0.87 9.42
C PHE A 33 -1.76 1.04 10.84
N THR A 34 -3.08 1.02 10.96
CA THR A 34 -3.81 0.90 12.21
C THR A 34 -5.04 0.03 11.93
N PRO A 35 -5.27 -1.08 12.68
CA PRO A 35 -4.40 -1.66 13.71
C PRO A 35 -3.10 -2.25 13.13
N GLU A 36 -2.21 -2.71 14.01
CA GLU A 36 -0.97 -3.38 13.62
C GLU A 36 -1.23 -4.74 12.97
N ILE A 37 -0.45 -5.03 11.93
CA ILE A 37 -0.53 -6.27 11.16
C ILE A 37 0.86 -6.91 11.06
N GLN A 38 0.89 -8.17 10.65
CA GLN A 38 2.14 -8.90 10.48
C GLN A 38 2.99 -8.26 9.36
N PRO A 39 4.32 -8.17 9.52
CA PRO A 39 5.24 -7.77 8.46
C PRO A 39 5.05 -8.59 7.18
N PHE A 40 5.13 -7.92 6.03
CA PHE A 40 5.08 -8.56 4.71
C PHE A 40 5.77 -7.70 3.66
N ASN A 41 6.14 -8.33 2.56
CA ASN A 41 6.65 -7.63 1.38
C ASN A 41 6.10 -8.23 0.09
N THR A 42 5.95 -7.38 -0.91
CA THR A 42 5.55 -7.78 -2.26
C THR A 42 6.17 -6.87 -3.29
N ASN A 43 6.52 -7.44 -4.44
CA ASN A 43 6.93 -6.72 -5.64
C ASN A 43 5.87 -6.79 -6.75
N ASN A 44 4.67 -7.27 -6.42
CA ASN A 44 3.55 -7.38 -7.35
C ASN A 44 2.39 -6.48 -6.92
N VAL A 45 2.67 -5.18 -6.76
CA VAL A 45 1.66 -4.16 -6.52
C VAL A 45 1.57 -3.19 -7.68
N THR A 46 0.35 -2.74 -7.95
CA THR A 46 0.01 -1.77 -8.98
C THR A 46 -0.69 -0.59 -8.33
N ILE A 47 -0.18 0.62 -8.60
CA ILE A 47 -0.84 1.87 -8.25
C ILE A 47 -1.74 2.31 -9.40
N THR A 48 -2.95 2.77 -9.10
CA THR A 48 -3.87 3.40 -10.05
C THR A 48 -4.19 4.80 -9.55
N TYR A 49 -4.14 5.80 -10.43
CA TYR A 49 -4.30 7.20 -10.07
C TYR A 49 -5.00 8.01 -11.18
N HIS A 50 -5.44 9.23 -10.88
CA HIS A 50 -6.04 10.12 -11.89
C HIS A 50 -4.99 11.04 -12.50
N SER A 51 -4.20 11.71 -11.67
CA SER A 51 -3.13 12.62 -12.05
C SER A 51 -1.89 12.43 -11.18
N PRO A 52 -0.68 12.56 -11.77
CA PRO A 52 0.58 12.80 -11.05
C PRO A 52 0.47 13.78 -9.88
N ASN A 53 -0.36 14.82 -10.02
CA ASN A 53 -0.51 15.88 -9.02
C ASN A 53 -1.32 15.44 -7.79
N ASP A 54 -2.07 14.33 -7.87
CA ASP A 54 -2.85 13.83 -6.74
C ASP A 54 -1.94 13.21 -5.66
N MET A 55 -0.67 12.95 -5.99
CA MET A 55 0.32 12.30 -5.13
C MET A 55 1.23 13.32 -4.44
N ALA A 56 0.78 14.56 -4.30
CA ALA A 56 1.50 15.60 -3.58
C ALA A 56 0.75 15.90 -2.28
N SER A 57 1.17 15.27 -1.16
CA SER A 57 0.78 15.53 0.25
C SER A 57 0.49 14.24 1.03
N ASN A 58 0.12 14.41 2.30
CA ASN A 58 -0.39 13.40 3.20
C ASN A 58 -1.85 13.10 2.88
N HIS A 59 -2.16 11.85 2.60
CA HIS A 59 -3.51 11.39 2.35
C HIS A 59 -3.87 10.25 3.29
N GLN A 60 -5.07 10.34 3.87
CA GLN A 60 -5.65 9.21 4.59
C GLN A 60 -5.99 8.08 3.60
N PHE A 61 -5.88 6.85 4.06
CA PHE A 61 -6.30 5.68 3.31
C PHE A 61 -7.08 4.72 4.20
N ASN A 62 -7.93 3.94 3.54
CA ASN A 62 -8.53 2.73 4.09
C ASN A 62 -8.14 1.57 3.18
N GLY A 63 -8.00 0.39 3.75
CA GLY A 63 -7.53 -0.76 3.01
C GLY A 63 -7.92 -2.09 3.63
N HIS A 64 -7.61 -3.13 2.88
CA HIS A 64 -7.78 -4.53 3.21
C HIS A 64 -6.48 -5.24 2.90
N ILE A 65 -5.95 -5.94 3.90
CA ILE A 65 -4.80 -6.83 3.76
C ILE A 65 -5.32 -8.26 3.91
N GLY A 66 -5.55 -8.91 2.78
CA GLY A 66 -5.96 -10.30 2.71
C GLY A 66 -4.81 -11.28 2.96
N PRO A 67 -5.11 -12.58 3.02
CA PRO A 67 -4.09 -13.62 3.12
C PRO A 67 -3.14 -13.60 1.93
N SER A 68 -3.60 -13.19 0.74
CA SER A 68 -2.81 -13.23 -0.50
C SER A 68 -2.87 -11.94 -1.31
N ASP A 69 -3.59 -10.93 -0.83
CA ASP A 69 -3.89 -9.70 -1.55
C ASP A 69 -3.76 -8.47 -0.66
N ILE A 70 -3.46 -7.35 -1.29
CA ILE A 70 -3.44 -6.04 -0.67
C ILE A 70 -4.29 -5.10 -1.52
N GLU A 71 -5.16 -4.35 -0.86
CA GLU A 71 -5.91 -3.26 -1.48
C GLU A 71 -5.94 -2.06 -0.54
N LEU A 72 -5.36 -0.93 -0.96
CA LEU A 72 -5.44 0.35 -0.27
C LEU A 72 -6.13 1.37 -1.17
N THR A 73 -7.02 2.17 -0.58
CA THR A 73 -7.72 3.27 -1.23
C THR A 73 -7.50 4.54 -0.44
N PHE A 74 -6.84 5.51 -1.07
CA PHE A 74 -6.58 6.83 -0.52
C PHE A 74 -7.76 7.77 -0.82
N VAL A 75 -7.97 8.76 0.04
CA VAL A 75 -9.08 9.74 -0.09
C VAL A 75 -9.02 10.59 -1.37
N ASN A 76 -7.84 10.72 -1.98
CA ASN A 76 -7.64 11.39 -3.26
C ASN A 76 -7.98 10.49 -4.48
N GLY A 77 -8.47 9.28 -4.24
CA GLY A 77 -8.82 8.32 -5.29
C GLY A 77 -7.65 7.49 -5.82
N VAL A 78 -6.44 7.65 -5.27
CA VAL A 78 -5.32 6.74 -5.56
C VAL A 78 -5.62 5.38 -4.94
N THR A 79 -5.42 4.31 -5.71
CA THR A 79 -5.56 2.94 -5.21
C THR A 79 -4.29 2.16 -5.43
N VAL A 80 -3.95 1.31 -4.46
CA VAL A 80 -2.82 0.37 -4.53
C VAL A 80 -3.40 -1.02 -4.40
N LYS A 81 -3.21 -1.86 -5.42
CA LYS A 81 -3.67 -3.25 -5.41
C LYS A 81 -2.55 -4.20 -5.79
N GLY A 82 -2.50 -5.36 -5.18
CA GLY A 82 -1.50 -6.37 -5.53
C GLY A 82 -1.71 -7.69 -4.85
N SER A 83 -0.87 -8.66 -5.22
CA SER A 83 -0.79 -9.94 -4.53
C SER A 83 0.41 -9.94 -3.59
N LEU A 84 0.28 -10.61 -2.45
CA LEU A 84 1.39 -10.84 -1.54
C LEU A 84 2.27 -11.98 -2.09
N ASN A 85 3.58 -11.88 -1.89
CA ASN A 85 4.51 -12.94 -2.30
C ASN A 85 4.40 -14.15 -1.38
N GLU A 86 4.17 -13.89 -0.09
CA GLU A 86 3.95 -14.89 0.94
C GLU A 86 2.61 -14.60 1.63
N PRO A 87 1.82 -15.63 1.96
CA PRO A 87 0.56 -15.40 2.63
C PRO A 87 0.74 -14.85 4.04
N ILE A 88 -0.03 -13.82 4.40
CA ILE A 88 -0.09 -13.35 5.78
C ILE A 88 -1.07 -14.26 6.54
N VAL A 89 -0.54 -15.00 7.52
CA VAL A 89 -1.35 -15.82 8.41
C VAL A 89 -1.66 -14.96 9.63
N SER A 90 -2.82 -14.32 9.64
CA SER A 90 -3.28 -13.61 10.83
C SER A 90 -3.33 -14.60 12.00
N GLY A 91 -2.60 -14.31 13.09
CA GLY A 91 -2.46 -15.18 14.27
C GLY A 91 -3.75 -15.46 15.05
N HIS A 92 -4.90 -15.08 14.51
CA HIS A 92 -6.23 -15.30 15.08
C HIS A 92 -7.07 -16.21 14.16
N GLY A 93 -6.53 -17.36 13.76
CA GLY A 93 -7.31 -18.56 13.39
C GLY A 93 -8.35 -18.45 12.27
N SER A 94 -8.39 -17.36 11.50
CA SER A 94 -9.35 -17.20 10.41
C SER A 94 -8.67 -16.45 9.29
N GLY A 95 -8.54 -17.08 8.12
CA GLY A 95 -7.99 -16.53 6.88
C GLY A 95 -8.84 -15.40 6.28
N SER A 96 -9.41 -14.57 7.13
CA SER A 96 -10.18 -13.37 6.81
C SER A 96 -9.18 -12.22 6.86
N GLY A 97 -8.99 -11.51 5.76
CA GLY A 97 -8.09 -10.37 5.72
C GLY A 97 -8.43 -9.32 6.78
N GLN A 98 -7.47 -8.45 7.04
CA GLN A 98 -7.57 -7.39 8.04
C GLN A 98 -7.88 -6.06 7.37
N HIS A 99 -8.86 -5.34 7.91
CA HIS A 99 -9.08 -3.96 7.52
C HIS A 99 -8.08 -3.06 8.23
N VAL A 100 -7.44 -2.20 7.46
CA VAL A 100 -6.44 -1.24 7.96
C VAL A 100 -6.78 0.15 7.49
N ASN A 101 -6.41 1.14 8.29
CA ASN A 101 -6.45 2.54 7.91
C ASN A 101 -5.20 3.26 8.36
N GLY A 102 -5.03 4.50 7.90
CA GLY A 102 -3.88 5.31 8.28
C GLY A 102 -3.69 6.51 7.38
N THR A 103 -2.49 7.06 7.45
CA THR A 103 -2.05 8.19 6.61
C THR A 103 -0.79 7.79 5.88
N GLY A 104 -0.74 8.06 4.57
CA GLY A 104 0.44 7.90 3.75
C GLY A 104 0.90 9.24 3.18
N MET A 105 2.20 9.49 3.22
CA MET A 105 2.89 10.63 2.64
C MET A 105 3.54 10.21 1.33
N TRP A 106 3.15 10.87 0.24
CA TRP A 106 3.73 10.65 -1.07
C TRP A 106 4.89 11.62 -1.32
N MET A 107 6.01 11.10 -1.81
CA MET A 107 7.23 11.85 -2.09
C MET A 107 7.79 11.44 -3.45
N ARG A 108 8.19 12.43 -4.25
CA ARG A 108 8.94 12.22 -5.49
C ARG A 108 10.41 12.43 -5.24
N HIS A 109 11.22 11.56 -5.81
CA HIS A 109 12.68 11.63 -5.76
C HIS A 109 13.27 12.09 -7.09
#